data_AF-A0A3B8JRS9-F1
#
_entry.id   AF-A0A3B8JRS9-F1
#
_cell.length_a   1.000
_cell.length_b   1.000
_cell.length_c   1.000
_cell.angle_alpha   90.00
_cell.angle_beta   90.00
_cell.angle_gamma   90.00
#
_symmetry.space_group_name_H-M   'P 1'
#
loop_
_entity.id
_entity.type
_entity.pdbx_description
1 polymer ?
#
loop_
_entity_poly.entity_id
_entity_poly.type
_entity_poly.pdbx_seq_one_letter_code
_entity_poly.pdbx_strand_id
1 'polypeptide(L)'
;MKTQHILFVCKTCATVWKDGKPQGKSGGQELIENLSQLHQNWELRDRFPMQEVECMSACSHACAISFAAPDKYTYLFGDLPPQNSAAAVLECAAQYYAKPNGL
;
A
#
# COMPACT_ATOMS: atom_id res chain seq x y z
N MET A 1 -19.75 2.00 15.50
CA MET A 1 -18.63 2.55 14.70
C MET A 1 -18.57 1.76 13.40
N LYS A 2 -18.33 2.40 12.25
CA LYS A 2 -18.00 1.65 11.04
C LYS A 2 -16.59 1.09 11.22
N THR A 3 -16.40 -0.22 11.03
CA THR A 3 -15.07 -0.84 10.92
C THR A 3 -14.33 -0.15 9.77
N GLN A 4 -13.22 0.52 10.07
CA GLN A 4 -12.46 1.26 9.06
C GLN A 4 -11.33 0.38 8.54
N HIS A 5 -11.38 0.07 7.25
CA HIS A 5 -10.28 -0.58 6.54
C HIS A 5 -9.25 0.47 6.14
N ILE A 6 -7.96 0.13 6.19
CA ILE A 6 -6.89 1.06 5.80
C ILE A 6 -5.86 0.31 4.96
N LEU A 7 -5.46 0.94 3.85
CA LEU A 7 -4.34 0.51 3.01
C LEU A 7 -3.15 1.38 3.36
N PHE A 8 -2.22 0.84 4.14
CA PHE A 8 -0.95 1.52 4.42
C PHE A 8 0.04 1.29 3.30
N VAL A 9 0.75 2.33 2.87
CA VAL A 9 1.77 2.23 1.81
C VAL A 9 3.07 2.89 2.28
N CYS A 10 4.16 2.14 2.24
CA CYS A 10 5.48 2.63 2.62
C CYS A 10 6.04 3.59 1.57
N LYS A 11 6.34 4.84 1.97
CA LYS A 11 6.82 5.90 1.07
C LYS A 11 8.32 5.88 0.80
N THR A 12 9.16 5.41 1.73
CA THR A 12 10.62 5.58 1.62
C THR A 12 11.38 4.35 1.10
N CYS A 13 10.71 3.22 0.91
CA CYS A 13 11.34 1.99 0.44
C CYS A 13 11.84 2.09 -1.02
N ALA A 14 12.85 1.28 -1.37
CA ALA A 14 13.50 1.30 -2.69
C ALA A 14 13.99 2.71 -3.12
N THR A 15 14.45 3.52 -2.17
CA THR A 15 15.13 4.78 -2.47
C THR A 15 16.55 4.49 -2.98
N VAL A 16 16.91 5.06 -4.13
CA VAL A 16 18.29 5.03 -4.61
C VAL A 16 19.07 6.14 -3.89
N TRP A 17 20.20 5.80 -3.29
CA TRP A 17 21.05 6.77 -2.56
C TRP A 17 22.39 6.96 -3.27
N LYS A 18 22.81 8.21 -3.40
CA LYS A 18 24.14 8.58 -3.90
C LYS A 18 24.68 9.74 -3.07
N ASP A 19 25.90 9.59 -2.56
CA ASP A 19 26.59 10.60 -1.74
C ASP A 19 25.74 11.13 -0.56
N GLY A 20 25.02 10.22 0.11
CA GLY A 20 24.15 10.54 1.25
C GLY A 20 22.85 11.26 0.89
N LYS A 21 22.51 11.37 -0.40
CA LYS A 21 21.29 12.04 -0.88
C LYS A 21 20.38 11.06 -1.64
N PRO A 22 19.05 11.13 -1.43
CA PRO A 22 18.12 10.35 -2.23
C PRO A 22 18.14 10.85 -3.67
N GLN A 23 18.07 9.91 -4.61
CA GLN A 23 18.06 10.17 -6.05
C GLN A 23 16.66 9.89 -6.58
N GLY A 24 16.01 10.91 -7.14
CA GLY A 24 14.69 10.76 -7.75
C GLY A 24 13.60 10.35 -6.75
N LYS A 25 12.58 9.65 -7.26
CA LYS A 25 11.51 9.06 -6.46
C LYS A 25 11.95 7.70 -5.94
N SER A 26 11.51 7.37 -4.73
CA SER A 26 11.62 6.01 -4.22
C SER A 26 10.64 5.08 -4.97
N GLY A 27 10.90 3.77 -4.99
CA GLY A 27 9.91 2.82 -5.49
C GLY A 27 8.58 2.87 -4.72
N GLY A 28 8.62 3.19 -3.43
CA GLY A 28 7.41 3.44 -2.63
C GLY A 28 6.59 4.64 -3.12
N GLN A 29 7.23 5.75 -3.47
CA GLN A 29 6.57 6.92 -4.04
C GLN A 29 5.96 6.61 -5.40
N GLU A 30 6.66 5.86 -6.25
CA GLU A 30 6.11 5.42 -7.54
C GLU A 30 4.87 4.53 -7.37
N LEU A 31 4.89 3.59 -6.40
CA LEU A 31 3.72 2.77 -6.09
C LEU A 31 2.54 3.63 -5.59
N ILE A 32 2.80 4.60 -4.71
CA ILE A 32 1.78 5.53 -4.19
C ILE A 32 1.12 6.30 -5.32
N GLU A 33 1.89 6.79 -6.29
CA GLU A 33 1.37 7.55 -7.42
C GLU A 33 0.43 6.69 -8.29
N ASN A 34 0.85 5.48 -8.63
CA ASN A 34 0.03 4.54 -9.40
C ASN A 34 -1.22 4.11 -8.64
N LEU A 35 -1.10 3.81 -7.34
CA LEU A 35 -2.24 3.50 -6.47
C LEU A 35 -3.21 4.67 -6.37
N SER A 36 -2.71 5.89 -6.20
CA SER A 36 -3.54 7.10 -6.07
C SER A 36 -4.41 7.33 -7.30
N GLN A 37 -3.85 7.13 -8.50
CA GLN A 37 -4.60 7.29 -9.75
C GLN A 37 -5.77 6.31 -9.86
N LEU A 38 -5.57 5.04 -9.49
CA LEU A 38 -6.61 4.03 -9.53
C LEU A 38 -7.61 4.16 -8.37
N HIS A 39 -7.12 4.46 -7.17
CA HIS A 39 -7.91 4.57 -5.94
C HIS A 39 -8.96 5.67 -6.03
N GLN A 40 -8.66 6.80 -6.69
CA GLN A 40 -9.61 7.91 -6.85
C GLN A 40 -10.95 7.50 -7.49
N ASN A 41 -10.93 6.51 -8.37
CA ASN A 41 -12.10 5.99 -9.09
C ASN A 41 -12.57 4.62 -8.56
N TRP A 42 -11.95 4.11 -7.51
CA TRP A 42 -12.27 2.79 -6.96
C TRP A 42 -13.49 2.83 -6.04
N GLU A 43 -14.44 1.92 -6.22
CA GLU A 43 -15.73 1.95 -5.49
C GLU A 43 -15.62 1.85 -3.96
N LEU A 44 -14.49 1.34 -3.44
CA LEU A 44 -14.26 1.20 -2.01
C LEU A 44 -13.45 2.36 -1.41
N ARG A 45 -13.09 3.40 -2.18
CA ARG A 45 -12.20 4.50 -1.75
C ARG A 45 -12.52 5.12 -0.40
N ASP A 46 -13.79 5.35 -0.10
CA ASP A 46 -14.22 6.02 1.13
C ASP A 46 -14.37 5.05 2.31
N ARG A 47 -14.42 3.74 2.02
CA ARG A 47 -14.51 2.67 3.01
C ARG A 47 -13.15 2.04 3.32
N PHE A 48 -12.20 2.22 2.41
CA PHE A 48 -10.85 1.68 2.45
C PHE A 48 -9.85 2.77 2.02
N PRO A 49 -9.71 3.85 2.81
CA PRO A 49 -8.73 4.90 2.53
C PRO A 49 -7.31 4.34 2.43
N MET A 50 -6.54 4.97 1.53
CA MET A 50 -5.10 4.78 1.45
C MET A 50 -4.40 5.77 2.39
N GLN A 51 -3.42 5.29 3.15
CA GLN A 51 -2.58 6.10 4.02
C GLN A 51 -1.10 5.86 3.70
N GLU A 52 -0.41 6.93 3.33
CA GLU A 52 1.05 6.92 3.23
C GLU A 52 1.67 6.83 4.64
N VAL A 53 2.73 6.04 4.77
CA VAL A 53 3.56 6.00 5.98
C VAL A 53 5.03 6.17 5.59
N GLU A 54 5.79 6.85 6.43
CA GLU A 54 7.21 7.12 6.16
C GLU A 54 7.98 5.81 5.99
N CYS A 55 7.86 4.87 6.92
CA CYS A 55 8.58 3.60 6.86
C CYS A 55 7.78 2.48 7.54
N MET A 56 7.88 1.26 6.99
CA MET A 56 7.34 0.03 7.58
C MET A 56 8.44 -0.95 8.00
N SER A 57 9.71 -0.52 7.98
CA SER A 57 10.89 -1.34 8.29
C SER A 57 11.01 -2.63 7.47
N ALA A 58 10.38 -2.68 6.30
CA ALA A 58 10.35 -3.82 5.39
C ALA A 58 11.24 -3.60 4.16
N CYS A 59 12.36 -2.88 4.30
CA CYS A 59 13.17 -2.48 3.14
C CYS A 59 13.79 -3.66 2.38
N SER A 60 13.96 -4.83 3.02
CA SER A 60 14.38 -6.07 2.34
C SER A 60 13.31 -6.64 1.41
N HIS A 61 12.06 -6.22 1.57
CA HIS A 61 10.91 -6.56 0.74
C HIS A 61 10.22 -5.27 0.29
N ALA A 62 10.92 -4.50 -0.56
CA ALA A 62 10.54 -3.13 -0.89
C ALA A 62 9.15 -3.00 -1.53
N CYS A 63 8.65 -1.76 -1.63
CA CYS A 63 7.29 -1.44 -2.05
C CYS A 63 6.24 -2.10 -1.16
N ALA A 64 6.44 -2.01 0.16
CA ALA A 64 5.60 -2.67 1.13
C ALA A 64 4.26 -1.96 1.35
N ILE A 65 3.20 -2.76 1.50
CA ILE A 65 1.84 -2.30 1.82
C ILE A 65 1.23 -3.15 2.94
N SER A 66 0.24 -2.60 3.64
CA SER A 66 -0.56 -3.39 4.58
C SER A 66 -2.06 -3.13 4.43
N PHE A 67 -2.83 -4.21 4.56
CA PHE A 67 -4.27 -4.14 4.79
C PHE A 67 -4.56 -4.38 6.26
N ALA A 68 -5.27 -3.44 6.87
CA ALA A 68 -5.68 -3.54 8.27
C ALA A 68 -7.15 -3.15 8.43
N ALA A 69 -7.83 -3.82 9.35
CA ALA A 69 -9.15 -3.46 9.83
C ALA A 69 -9.36 -4.12 11.21
N PRO A 70 -10.17 -3.53 12.10
CA PRO A 70 -10.60 -4.20 13.32
C PRO A 70 -11.18 -5.59 13.04
N ASP A 71 -10.89 -6.54 13.93
CA ASP A 71 -11.38 -7.93 13.89
C ASP A 71 -10.96 -8.76 12.65
N LYS A 72 -10.00 -8.26 11.87
CA LYS A 72 -9.41 -8.97 10.72
C LYS A 72 -7.91 -9.22 10.92
N TYR A 73 -7.39 -10.23 10.24
CA TYR A 73 -5.94 -10.36 10.11
C TYR A 73 -5.35 -9.13 9.43
N THR A 74 -4.18 -8.69 9.89
CA THR A 74 -3.40 -7.67 9.20
C THR A 74 -2.48 -8.37 8.21
N TYR A 75 -2.59 -8.01 6.93
CA TYR A 75 -1.69 -8.52 5.90
C TYR A 75 -0.61 -7.49 5.62
N LEU A 76 0.61 -7.96 5.43
CA LEU A 76 1.77 -7.19 4.99
C LEU A 76 2.30 -7.84 3.72
N PHE A 77 2.39 -7.06 2.66
CA PHE A 77 2.97 -7.49 1.39
C PHE A 77 4.22 -6.66 1.12
N GLY A 78 5.18 -7.25 0.41
CA GLY A 78 6.38 -6.59 -0.08
C GLY A 78 6.81 -7.22 -1.39
N ASP A 79 7.95 -6.78 -1.93
CA ASP A 79 8.46 -7.15 -3.25
C ASP A 79 7.49 -6.84 -4.40
N LEU A 80 6.73 -5.74 -4.26
CA LEU A 80 5.74 -5.32 -5.26
C LEU A 80 6.41 -4.50 -6.37
N PRO A 81 6.32 -4.91 -7.65
CA PRO A 81 6.74 -4.07 -8.77
C PRO A 81 5.93 -2.75 -8.83
N PRO A 82 6.54 -1.59 -8.56
CA PRO A 82 5.78 -0.36 -8.32
C PRO A 82 4.95 0.12 -9.52
N GLN A 83 5.38 -0.19 -10.75
CA GLN A 83 4.67 0.22 -11.98
C GLN A 83 3.48 -0.68 -12.33
N ASN A 84 3.44 -1.93 -11.85
CA ASN A 84 2.50 -2.94 -12.33
C ASN A 84 1.61 -3.53 -11.23
N SER A 85 1.86 -3.22 -9.95
CA SER A 85 1.12 -3.82 -8.84
C SER A 85 -0.16 -3.11 -8.44
N ALA A 86 -0.37 -1.84 -8.80
CA ALA A 86 -1.44 -1.02 -8.25
C ALA A 86 -2.85 -1.61 -8.45
N ALA A 87 -3.16 -2.13 -9.65
CA ALA A 87 -4.45 -2.75 -9.93
C ALA A 87 -4.68 -4.02 -9.09
N ALA A 88 -3.68 -4.91 -9.04
CA ALA A 88 -3.73 -6.14 -8.26
C ALA A 88 -3.85 -5.88 -6.75
N VAL A 89 -3.20 -4.82 -6.25
CA VAL A 89 -3.34 -4.39 -4.85
C VAL A 89 -4.78 -4.00 -4.53
N LEU A 90 -5.43 -3.19 -5.37
CA LEU A 90 -6.83 -2.79 -5.15
C LEU A 90 -7.80 -3.96 -5.32
N GLU A 91 -7.54 -4.87 -6.24
CA GLU A 91 -8.31 -6.12 -6.37
C GLU A 91 -8.21 -6.96 -5.09
N CYS A 92 -6.99 -7.15 -4.56
CA CYS A 92 -6.78 -7.88 -3.32
C CYS A 92 -7.42 -7.17 -2.12
N ALA A 93 -7.35 -5.83 -2.06
CA ALA A 93 -8.01 -5.03 -1.04
C ALA A 93 -9.53 -5.19 -1.09
N ALA A 94 -10.14 -5.30 -2.27
CA ALA A 94 -11.57 -5.57 -2.40
C ALA A 94 -11.96 -6.95 -1.83
N GLN A 95 -11.14 -7.97 -2.08
CA GLN A 95 -11.32 -9.29 -1.50
C GLN A 95 -11.18 -9.24 0.03
N TYR A 96 -10.12 -8.61 0.54
CA TYR A 96 -9.92 -8.40 1.97
C TYR A 96 -11.10 -7.67 2.63
N TYR A 97 -11.67 -6.66 1.96
CA TYR A 97 -12.85 -5.95 2.43
C TYR A 97 -14.06 -6.88 2.57
N ALA A 98 -14.32 -7.71 1.57
CA ALA A 98 -15.49 -8.61 1.52
C ALA A 98 -15.43 -9.77 2.53
N LYS A 99 -14.25 -10.22 2.94
CA LYS A 99 -14.08 -11.38 3.83
C LYS A 99 -14.20 -10.99 5.31
N PRO A 100 -15.06 -11.64 6.13
CA PRO A 100 -15.28 -11.25 7.53
C PRO A 100 -14.01 -11.15 8.39
N ASN A 101 -13.07 -12.08 8.21
CA ASN A 101 -11.80 -12.14 8.94
C ASN A 101 -10.58 -11.71 8.08
N GLY A 102 -10.80 -11.36 6.82
CA GLY A 102 -9.75 -11.02 5.85
C GLY A 102 -9.17 -12.20 5.04
N LEU A 103 -9.65 -13.44 5.24
CA LEU A 103 -9.23 -14.65 4.51
C LEU A 103 -10.18 -15.00 3.35
#